data_AF-A0AAV9Y099-F1
#
_entry.id   AF-A0AAV9Y099-F1
#
_cell.length_a   1.000
_cell.length_b   1.000
_cell.length_c   1.000
_cell.angle_alpha   90.00
_cell.angle_beta   90.00
_cell.angle_gamma   90.00
#
_symmetry.space_group_name_H-M   'P 1'
#
loop_
_entity.id
_entity.type
_entity.pdbx_description
1 polymer ?
#
loop_
_entity_poly.entity_id
_entity_poly.type
_entity_poly.pdbx_seq_one_letter_code
_entity_poly.pdbx_strand_id
1 'polypeptide(L)'
;MNLDQIYSMDDESKKIYLENNGKGDLFNLLKKAATRFSLREQLIYTDNNTGRTLFFIDELNRTFPIICLIFFERRVRSKSDGIVVRYKEFRRCMEHAPEIFKQFFTPSMYGKMFKDCCGFISPTKFINCCLKILYMMQIRSELGIINPLDEVITYFDFYYWIKSIISEQSNVRLGIVKQLSENNNPHFENFYITYVIERILFLNGNRDNILKIRDIVSSEQFSKFLELRIMDNLENENPFNPQTIYQLFEWFCFRTQTLTDNYSSEKNSDSENIKNPQDIDISNIRPEDMVFLPETLQQLMIDFEYVLPKLVISRIFEIHSKKYKSSNYQQFRGTIDLKCVLKVMFSLEFKDSNSSINWFWEILDINENGYIDLDIINCFWKEMVNCIVQMYSINSLPKFEYISDEIFDMISPGNTNGRIYKKNFSESPMASTVISYLCDPKAFIAIEVREEMIAQAASKNRENNCDNQFEIM
;
A
#
# COMPACT_ATOMS: atom_id res chain seq x y z
N MET A 1 -5.23 13.37 -42.67
CA MET A 1 -4.73 12.09 -43.22
C MET A 1 -5.26 10.98 -42.31
N ASN A 2 -5.84 9.90 -42.85
CA ASN A 2 -6.33 8.79 -42.02
C ASN A 2 -5.15 7.95 -41.49
N LEU A 3 -5.30 7.35 -40.30
CA LEU A 3 -4.25 6.57 -39.62
C LEU A 3 -3.61 5.50 -40.52
N ASP A 4 -4.41 4.82 -41.35
CA ASP A 4 -3.92 3.78 -42.27
C ASP A 4 -2.91 4.29 -43.30
N GLN A 5 -3.04 5.55 -43.74
CA GLN A 5 -2.12 6.18 -44.68
C GLN A 5 -0.80 6.61 -44.03
N ILE A 6 -0.79 6.78 -42.71
CA ILE A 6 0.43 7.11 -41.93
C ILE A 6 1.18 5.82 -41.59
N TYR A 7 0.48 4.73 -41.28
CA TYR A 7 1.11 3.44 -41.01
C TYR A 7 1.90 2.89 -42.21
N SER A 8 1.45 3.16 -43.43
CA SER A 8 2.14 2.76 -44.67
C SER A 8 3.36 3.58 -45.05
N MET A 9 3.70 4.64 -44.31
CA MET A 9 4.86 5.49 -44.59
C MET A 9 6.16 4.85 -44.09
N ASP A 10 7.25 5.07 -44.82
CA ASP A 10 8.60 4.76 -44.34
C ASP A 10 9.02 5.68 -43.18
N ASP A 11 10.02 5.26 -42.41
CA ASP A 11 10.42 5.91 -41.16
C ASP A 11 10.96 7.34 -41.38
N GLU A 12 11.56 7.62 -42.54
CA GLU A 12 12.10 8.93 -42.88
C GLU A 12 10.98 9.91 -43.27
N SER A 13 10.00 9.42 -44.04
CA SER A 13 8.77 10.15 -44.36
C SER A 13 7.89 10.42 -43.12
N LYS A 14 7.79 9.48 -42.18
CA LYS A 14 7.09 9.68 -40.89
C LYS A 14 7.76 10.78 -40.07
N LYS A 15 9.10 10.77 -40.00
CA LYS A 15 9.88 11.77 -39.27
C LYS A 15 9.69 13.17 -39.86
N ILE A 16 9.75 13.32 -41.17
CA ILE A 16 9.54 14.61 -41.86
C ILE A 16 8.10 15.12 -41.67
N TYR A 17 7.11 14.23 -41.74
CA TYR A 17 5.70 14.58 -41.50
C TYR A 17 5.45 15.03 -40.04
N LEU A 18 6.09 14.36 -39.08
CA LEU A 18 6.04 14.69 -37.65
C LEU A 18 6.76 16.01 -37.33
N GLU A 19 7.90 16.29 -37.98
CA GLU A 19 8.64 17.54 -37.82
C GLU A 19 7.88 18.75 -38.39
N ASN A 20 7.17 18.56 -39.51
CA ASN A 20 6.44 19.64 -40.17
C ASN A 20 5.05 19.94 -39.56
N ASN A 21 4.40 18.95 -38.92
CA ASN A 21 3.04 19.08 -38.38
C ASN A 21 2.98 18.96 -36.84
N GLY A 22 4.13 18.96 -36.17
CA GLY A 22 4.29 18.54 -34.78
C GLY A 22 3.85 19.54 -33.71
N LYS A 23 2.54 19.86 -33.64
CA LYS A 23 1.91 20.41 -32.42
C LYS A 23 0.52 19.82 -32.24
N GLY A 24 0.21 19.40 -31.01
CA GLY A 24 -1.10 18.86 -30.62
C GLY A 24 -1.04 17.45 -30.04
N ASP A 25 -2.18 16.97 -29.57
CA ASP A 25 -2.29 15.70 -28.82
C ASP A 25 -1.85 14.49 -29.65
N LEU A 26 -2.09 14.49 -30.96
CA LEU A 26 -1.67 13.41 -31.87
C LEU A 26 -0.13 13.28 -31.96
N PHE A 27 0.60 14.40 -31.94
CA PHE A 27 2.07 14.36 -31.95
C PHE A 27 2.63 13.85 -30.63
N ASN A 28 2.05 14.28 -29.50
CA ASN A 28 2.39 13.74 -28.19
C ASN A 28 2.07 12.23 -28.11
N LEU A 29 0.96 11.80 -28.72
CA LEU A 29 0.56 10.40 -28.81
C LEU A 29 1.55 9.58 -29.65
N LEU A 30 1.95 10.08 -30.82
CA LEU A 30 2.93 9.42 -31.70
C LEU A 30 4.33 9.36 -31.06
N LYS A 31 4.74 10.43 -30.36
CA LYS A 31 5.98 10.44 -29.58
C LYS A 31 5.92 9.44 -28.43
N LYS A 32 4.81 9.38 -27.69
CA LYS A 32 4.61 8.38 -26.62
C LYS A 32 4.61 6.96 -27.17
N ALA A 33 3.91 6.71 -28.27
CA ALA A 33 3.89 5.41 -28.95
C ALA A 33 5.29 5.01 -29.44
N ALA A 34 6.04 5.92 -30.08
CA ALA A 34 7.42 5.70 -30.50
C ALA A 34 8.37 5.45 -29.31
N THR A 35 8.18 6.16 -28.19
CA THR A 35 8.96 5.92 -26.97
C THR A 35 8.64 4.55 -26.36
N ARG A 36 7.37 4.11 -26.42
CA ARG A 36 6.94 2.77 -25.96
C ARG A 36 7.40 1.65 -26.90
N PHE A 37 7.40 1.88 -28.22
CA PHE A 37 8.02 0.97 -29.19
C PHE A 37 9.53 0.88 -28.98
N SER A 38 10.19 2.02 -28.74
CA SER A 38 11.61 2.05 -28.37
C SER A 38 11.88 1.35 -27.04
N LEU A 39 10.99 1.46 -26.04
CA LEU A 39 11.09 0.70 -24.80
C LEU A 39 10.88 -0.79 -25.05
N ARG A 40 9.95 -1.18 -25.93
CA ARG A 40 9.75 -2.58 -26.34
C ARG A 40 10.98 -3.14 -27.05
N GLU A 41 11.61 -2.38 -27.93
CA GLU A 41 12.91 -2.71 -28.54
C GLU A 41 14.04 -2.74 -27.50
N GLN A 42 14.04 -1.84 -26.51
CA GLN A 42 14.98 -1.88 -25.37
C GLN A 42 14.70 -3.01 -24.38
N LEU A 43 13.57 -3.71 -24.50
CA LEU A 43 13.23 -4.88 -23.70
C LEU A 43 13.40 -6.19 -24.49
N ILE A 44 13.71 -6.09 -25.78
CA ILE A 44 13.79 -7.19 -26.73
C ILE A 44 15.04 -6.95 -27.58
N TYR A 45 16.16 -7.60 -27.22
CA TYR A 45 17.42 -7.41 -27.93
C TYR A 45 17.68 -8.56 -28.89
N THR A 46 18.04 -8.26 -30.13
CA THR A 46 18.61 -9.28 -31.01
C THR A 46 20.10 -9.40 -30.73
N ASP A 47 20.55 -10.58 -30.33
CA ASP A 47 21.97 -10.86 -30.16
C ASP A 47 22.65 -10.82 -31.54
N ASN A 48 23.54 -9.86 -31.74
CA ASN A 48 24.25 -9.65 -33.01
C ASN A 48 25.03 -10.89 -33.48
N ASN A 49 25.43 -11.78 -32.55
CA ASN A 49 26.22 -12.97 -32.87
C ASN A 49 25.37 -14.21 -33.16
N THR A 50 24.20 -14.36 -32.53
CA THR A 50 23.35 -15.56 -32.66
C THR A 50 22.04 -15.29 -33.41
N GLY A 51 21.70 -14.03 -33.67
CA GLY A 51 20.42 -13.62 -34.26
C GLY A 51 19.22 -13.90 -33.37
N ARG A 52 19.42 -14.33 -32.12
CA ARG A 52 18.35 -14.67 -31.19
C ARG A 52 17.82 -13.43 -30.51
N THR A 53 16.50 -13.37 -30.40
CA THR A 53 15.80 -12.40 -29.59
C THR A 53 15.91 -12.77 -28.11
N LEU A 54 16.57 -11.91 -27.34
CA LEU A 54 16.74 -11.98 -25.89
C LEU A 54 15.70 -11.08 -25.21
N PHE A 55 15.14 -11.55 -24.10
CA PHE A 55 14.30 -10.71 -23.25
C PHE A 55 15.18 -9.80 -22.38
N PHE A 56 14.63 -8.68 -21.91
CA PHE A 56 15.32 -7.69 -21.07
C PHE A 56 16.11 -8.31 -19.92
N ILE A 57 15.52 -9.28 -19.21
CA ILE A 57 16.16 -9.95 -18.08
C ILE A 57 17.37 -10.77 -18.54
N ASP A 58 17.29 -11.44 -19.70
CA ASP A 58 18.40 -12.21 -20.26
C ASP A 58 19.56 -11.29 -20.65
N GLU A 59 19.25 -10.15 -21.27
CA GLU A 59 20.26 -9.15 -21.62
C GLU A 59 20.87 -8.50 -20.38
N LEU A 60 20.05 -8.20 -19.36
CA LEU A 60 20.53 -7.68 -18.08
C LEU A 60 21.47 -8.69 -17.41
N ASN A 61 21.09 -9.96 -17.37
CA ASN A 61 21.92 -11.04 -16.80
C ASN A 61 23.23 -11.22 -17.57
N ARG A 62 23.21 -11.04 -18.89
CA ARG A 62 24.43 -11.08 -19.74
C ARG A 62 25.34 -9.88 -19.49
N THR A 63 24.78 -8.69 -19.36
CA THR A 63 25.51 -7.42 -19.29
C THR A 63 25.94 -7.04 -17.87
N PHE A 64 25.24 -7.55 -16.85
CA PHE A 64 25.50 -7.26 -15.44
C PHE A 64 26.91 -7.69 -14.97
N PRO A 65 27.42 -8.89 -15.30
CA PRO A 65 28.80 -9.25 -14.98
C PRO A 65 29.82 -8.31 -15.63
N ILE A 66 29.56 -7.89 -16.88
CA ILE A 66 30.46 -7.02 -17.65
C ILE A 66 30.57 -5.64 -16.98
N ILE A 67 29.44 -5.03 -16.60
CA ILE A 67 29.46 -3.73 -15.92
C ILE A 67 30.12 -3.81 -14.54
N CYS A 68 29.89 -4.91 -13.81
CA CYS A 68 30.57 -5.18 -12.54
C CYS A 68 32.10 -5.28 -12.72
N LEU A 69 32.57 -5.97 -13.76
CA LEU A 69 34.00 -6.09 -14.07
C LEU A 69 34.63 -4.74 -14.43
N ILE A 70 33.98 -3.93 -15.27
CA ILE A 70 34.45 -2.59 -15.65
C ILE A 70 34.65 -1.71 -14.41
N PHE A 71 33.69 -1.74 -13.49
CA PHE A 71 33.78 -0.99 -12.24
C PHE A 71 34.81 -1.58 -11.26
N PHE A 72 34.95 -2.91 -11.24
CA PHE A 72 35.97 -3.58 -10.44
C PHE A 72 37.38 -3.18 -10.90
N GLU A 73 37.67 -3.21 -12.21
CA GLU A 73 38.99 -2.84 -12.75
C GLU A 73 39.37 -1.38 -12.51
N ARG A 74 38.37 -0.49 -12.44
CA ARG A 74 38.57 0.96 -12.38
C ARG A 74 38.36 1.56 -11.00
N ARG A 75 38.26 0.69 -9.98
CA ARG A 75 38.12 1.13 -8.60
C ARG A 75 39.36 1.82 -8.09
N VAL A 76 39.15 2.79 -7.21
CA VAL A 76 40.17 3.44 -6.41
C VAL A 76 39.85 3.13 -4.94
N ARG A 77 40.87 2.94 -4.10
CA ARG A 77 40.69 2.86 -2.65
C ARG A 77 40.44 4.27 -2.09
N SER A 78 39.33 4.45 -1.40
CA SER A 78 39.08 5.68 -0.63
C SER A 78 39.81 5.64 0.71
N LYS A 79 40.08 6.82 1.28
CA LYS A 79 40.62 6.97 2.64
C LYS A 79 39.60 6.67 3.73
N SER A 80 38.30 6.69 3.39
CA SER A 80 37.19 6.43 4.32
C SER A 80 36.76 4.96 4.37
N ASP A 81 37.65 4.04 4.01
CA ASP A 81 37.39 2.60 3.82
C ASP A 81 36.27 2.28 2.82
N GLY A 82 36.66 2.16 1.55
CA GLY A 82 35.73 1.68 0.53
C GLY A 82 36.32 1.63 -0.87
N ILE A 83 35.63 0.87 -1.72
CA ILE A 83 35.81 0.83 -3.17
C ILE A 83 35.02 2.00 -3.76
N VAL A 84 35.70 2.92 -4.43
CA VAL A 84 35.07 4.11 -5.01
C VAL A 84 35.54 4.38 -6.45
N VAL A 85 34.79 5.21 -7.16
CA VAL A 85 35.05 5.57 -8.56
C VAL A 85 35.06 7.10 -8.68
N ARG A 86 36.17 7.67 -9.16
CA ARG A 86 36.26 9.11 -9.45
C ARG A 86 35.58 9.42 -10.78
N TYR A 87 35.26 10.69 -10.99
CA TYR A 87 34.54 11.11 -12.18
C TYR A 87 35.27 10.78 -13.50
N LYS A 88 36.60 10.85 -13.50
CA LYS A 88 37.42 10.53 -14.69
C LYS A 88 37.29 9.05 -15.06
N GLU A 89 37.38 8.16 -14.08
CA GLU A 89 37.21 6.71 -14.27
C GLU A 89 35.77 6.39 -14.68
N PHE A 90 34.79 7.02 -14.02
CA PHE A 90 33.37 6.89 -14.36
C PHE A 90 33.10 7.21 -15.83
N ARG A 91 33.62 8.34 -16.33
CA ARG A 91 33.50 8.73 -17.75
C ARG A 91 34.11 7.70 -18.68
N ARG A 92 35.29 7.16 -18.34
CA ARG A 92 35.92 6.13 -19.17
C ARG A 92 35.10 4.84 -19.17
N CYS A 93 34.41 4.50 -18.07
CA CYS A 93 33.61 3.26 -18.00
C CYS A 93 32.55 3.22 -19.10
N MET A 94 32.01 4.38 -19.51
CA MET A 94 31.06 4.52 -20.61
C MET A 94 31.54 3.89 -21.92
N GLU A 95 32.83 4.01 -22.25
CA GLU A 95 33.41 3.50 -23.51
C GLU A 95 33.31 1.96 -23.61
N HIS A 96 33.31 1.29 -22.47
CA HIS A 96 33.33 -0.17 -22.37
C HIS A 96 32.00 -0.71 -21.84
N ALA A 97 31.10 0.17 -21.38
CA ALA A 97 29.84 -0.21 -20.80
C ALA A 97 28.91 -0.83 -21.86
N PRO A 98 28.10 -1.83 -21.49
CA PRO A 98 27.04 -2.34 -22.34
C PRO A 98 26.05 -1.23 -22.72
N GLU A 99 25.44 -1.34 -23.90
CA GLU A 99 24.60 -0.28 -24.50
C GLU A 99 23.49 0.19 -23.54
N ILE A 100 22.84 -0.76 -22.86
CA ILE A 100 21.77 -0.50 -21.89
C ILE A 100 22.21 0.37 -20.71
N PHE A 101 23.50 0.34 -20.34
CA PHE A 101 24.07 1.11 -19.24
C PHE A 101 24.69 2.43 -19.69
N LYS A 102 25.06 2.61 -20.97
CA LYS A 102 25.74 3.82 -21.47
C LYS A 102 24.97 5.10 -21.16
N GLN A 103 23.65 5.05 -21.26
CA GLN A 103 22.76 6.19 -20.96
C GLN A 103 22.87 6.71 -19.52
N PHE A 104 23.37 5.92 -18.56
CA PHE A 104 23.51 6.34 -17.17
C PHE A 104 24.83 7.05 -16.88
N PHE A 105 25.81 7.02 -17.80
CA PHE A 105 27.13 7.63 -17.61
C PHE A 105 27.13 9.14 -17.90
N THR A 106 26.17 9.86 -17.33
CA THR A 106 26.04 11.32 -17.49
C THR A 106 26.65 12.08 -16.31
N PRO A 107 27.12 13.33 -16.52
CA PRO A 107 27.57 14.18 -15.41
C PRO A 107 26.49 14.40 -14.35
N SER A 108 25.23 14.57 -14.78
CA SER A 108 24.08 14.73 -13.88
C SER A 108 23.87 13.50 -13.00
N MET A 109 23.99 12.28 -13.55
CA MET A 109 23.84 11.06 -12.76
C MET A 109 24.92 10.98 -11.69
N TYR A 110 26.18 11.19 -12.06
CA TYR A 110 27.30 11.22 -11.10
C TYR A 110 27.11 12.28 -10.01
N GLY A 111 26.58 13.45 -10.38
CA GLY A 111 26.28 14.54 -9.45
C GLY A 111 25.21 14.18 -8.41
N LYS A 112 24.19 13.40 -8.79
CA LYS A 112 23.08 13.00 -7.91
C LYS A 112 23.41 11.85 -6.96
N MET A 113 24.44 11.06 -7.26
CA MET A 113 24.86 9.95 -6.40
C MET A 113 25.42 10.44 -5.06
N PHE A 114 25.18 9.68 -3.99
CA PHE A 114 25.80 9.90 -2.70
C PHE A 114 27.32 9.73 -2.82
N LYS A 115 28.07 10.73 -2.35
CA LYS A 115 29.54 10.79 -2.45
C LYS A 115 30.16 10.57 -1.07
N ASP A 116 31.35 9.97 -1.05
CA ASP A 116 32.17 9.93 0.15
C ASP A 116 32.74 11.32 0.49
N CYS A 117 33.49 11.41 1.60
CA CYS A 117 34.15 12.65 2.01
C CYS A 117 35.17 13.18 0.99
N CYS A 118 35.60 12.35 0.03
CA CYS A 118 36.51 12.72 -1.05
C CYS A 118 35.77 13.09 -2.35
N GLY A 119 34.43 13.05 -2.37
CA GLY A 119 33.63 13.36 -3.56
C GLY A 119 33.49 12.22 -4.57
N PHE A 120 33.75 10.97 -4.17
CA PHE A 120 33.71 9.79 -5.04
C PHE A 120 32.48 8.92 -4.77
N ILE A 121 32.06 8.16 -5.78
CA ILE A 121 30.85 7.32 -5.72
C ILE A 121 31.21 5.85 -5.48
N SER A 122 30.32 5.12 -4.79
CA SER A 122 30.41 3.66 -4.68
C SER A 122 29.92 3.00 -5.97
N PRO A 123 30.71 2.11 -6.62
CA PRO A 123 30.26 1.38 -7.80
C PRO A 123 29.03 0.50 -7.53
N THR A 124 28.98 -0.17 -6.37
CA THR A 124 27.80 -0.98 -5.97
C THR A 124 26.54 -0.13 -5.89
N LYS A 125 26.61 1.04 -5.23
CA LYS A 125 25.45 1.95 -5.13
C LYS A 125 25.02 2.46 -6.51
N PHE A 126 25.97 2.76 -7.39
CA PHE A 126 25.67 3.19 -8.77
C PHE A 126 25.02 2.10 -9.60
N ILE A 127 25.58 0.89 -9.59
CA ILE A 127 25.02 -0.26 -10.31
C ILE A 127 23.60 -0.55 -9.81
N ASN A 128 23.40 -0.62 -8.50
CA ASN A 128 22.08 -0.81 -7.91
C ASN A 128 21.09 0.30 -8.31
N CYS A 129 21.54 1.55 -8.40
CA CYS A 129 20.72 2.65 -8.88
C CYS A 129 20.33 2.46 -10.36
N CYS A 130 21.26 2.08 -11.22
CA CYS A 130 20.99 1.80 -12.63
C CYS A 130 20.01 0.64 -12.79
N LEU A 131 20.22 -0.45 -12.05
CA LEU A 131 19.31 -1.61 -12.04
C LEU A 131 17.91 -1.21 -11.62
N LYS A 132 17.77 -0.41 -10.55
CA LYS A 132 16.46 0.10 -10.11
C LYS A 132 15.80 0.94 -11.20
N ILE A 133 16.53 1.86 -11.86
CA ILE A 133 15.96 2.69 -12.94
C ILE A 133 15.51 1.82 -14.12
N LEU A 134 16.36 0.90 -14.58
CA LEU A 134 16.04 0.00 -15.68
C LEU A 134 14.83 -0.89 -15.36
N TYR A 135 14.77 -1.42 -14.14
CA TYR A 135 13.64 -2.22 -13.68
C TYR A 135 12.33 -1.40 -13.62
N MET A 136 12.38 -0.16 -13.11
CA MET A 136 11.20 0.71 -13.13
C MET A 136 10.76 1.07 -14.56
N MET A 137 11.70 1.21 -15.50
CA MET A 137 11.39 1.39 -16.92
C MET A 137 10.68 0.16 -17.51
N GLN A 138 11.14 -1.04 -17.17
CA GLN A 138 10.47 -2.30 -17.54
C GLN A 138 9.04 -2.33 -17.02
N ILE A 139 8.83 -2.14 -15.71
CA ILE A 139 7.49 -2.17 -15.11
C ILE A 139 6.56 -1.12 -15.72
N ARG A 140 7.06 0.10 -15.95
CA ARG A 140 6.27 1.15 -16.62
C ARG A 140 5.90 0.76 -18.05
N SER A 141 6.78 0.04 -18.76
CA SER A 141 6.49 -0.48 -20.09
C SER A 141 5.46 -1.61 -20.06
N GLU A 142 5.59 -2.57 -19.14
CA GLU A 142 4.62 -3.66 -18.94
C GLU A 142 3.20 -3.12 -18.69
N LEU A 143 3.05 -2.19 -17.73
CA LEU A 143 1.77 -1.54 -17.46
C LEU A 143 1.29 -0.68 -18.65
N GLY A 144 2.23 -0.05 -19.36
CA GLY A 144 1.95 0.78 -20.53
C GLY A 144 1.48 0.01 -21.76
N ILE A 145 1.70 -1.31 -21.82
CA ILE A 145 1.18 -2.20 -22.87
C ILE A 145 -0.31 -2.44 -22.69
N ILE A 146 -0.79 -2.50 -21.45
CA ILE A 146 -2.20 -2.80 -21.13
C ILE A 146 -3.10 -1.69 -21.68
N ASN A 147 -2.70 -0.43 -21.50
CA ASN A 147 -3.37 0.71 -22.11
C ASN A 147 -2.38 1.61 -22.86
N PRO A 148 -2.19 1.39 -24.17
CA PRO A 148 -1.23 2.13 -24.99
C PRO A 148 -1.59 3.62 -25.17
N LEU A 149 -2.85 4.00 -24.98
CA LEU A 149 -3.35 5.33 -25.32
C LEU A 149 -3.23 6.32 -24.15
N ASP A 150 -3.69 5.95 -22.95
CA ASP A 150 -4.02 6.96 -21.93
C ASP A 150 -3.04 7.04 -20.73
N GLU A 151 -1.99 6.20 -20.66
CA GLU A 151 -1.11 6.07 -19.46
C GLU A 151 -1.88 5.81 -18.15
N VAL A 152 -3.11 5.32 -18.27
CA VAL A 152 -3.96 4.92 -17.16
C VAL A 152 -4.34 3.45 -17.30
N ILE A 153 -4.46 2.78 -16.18
CA ILE A 153 -4.96 1.40 -16.09
C ILE A 153 -6.17 1.37 -15.17
N THR A 154 -7.10 0.46 -15.40
CA THR A 154 -8.23 0.25 -14.50
C THR A 154 -7.84 -0.67 -13.34
N TYR A 155 -8.72 -0.78 -12.34
CA TYR A 155 -8.58 -1.77 -11.28
C TYR A 155 -8.41 -3.20 -11.86
N PHE A 156 -9.22 -3.57 -12.85
CA PHE A 156 -9.18 -4.89 -13.47
C PHE A 156 -7.90 -5.14 -14.27
N ASP A 157 -7.42 -4.13 -15.00
CA ASP A 157 -6.13 -4.20 -15.70
C ASP A 157 -5.00 -4.52 -14.71
N PHE A 158 -5.00 -3.84 -13.57
CA PHE A 158 -3.98 -4.07 -12.54
C PHE A 158 -4.13 -5.45 -11.90
N TYR A 159 -5.37 -5.89 -11.67
CA TYR A 159 -5.69 -7.24 -11.19
C TYR A 159 -5.10 -8.33 -12.07
N TYR A 160 -5.38 -8.30 -13.37
CA TYR A 160 -4.89 -9.31 -14.29
C TYR A 160 -3.38 -9.24 -14.49
N TRP A 161 -2.78 -8.04 -14.41
CA TRP A 161 -1.34 -7.90 -14.44
C TRP A 161 -0.67 -8.55 -13.22
N ILE A 162 -1.15 -8.31 -12.00
CA ILE A 162 -0.63 -8.99 -10.80
C ILE A 162 -0.85 -10.51 -10.90
N LYS A 163 -2.02 -10.95 -11.36
CA LYS A 163 -2.33 -12.38 -11.58
C LYS A 163 -1.36 -13.04 -12.56
N SER A 164 -1.00 -12.34 -13.63
CA SER A 164 0.00 -12.80 -14.60
C SER A 164 1.37 -12.96 -13.95
N ILE A 165 1.78 -12.02 -13.09
CA ILE A 165 3.07 -12.07 -12.38
C ILE A 165 3.13 -13.25 -11.40
N ILE A 166 2.06 -13.46 -10.62
CA ILE A 166 1.94 -14.61 -9.71
C ILE A 166 2.02 -15.93 -10.50
N SER A 167 1.56 -15.92 -11.75
CA SER A 167 1.59 -17.09 -12.62
C SER A 167 2.92 -17.39 -13.29
N GLU A 168 3.85 -16.44 -13.25
CA GLU A 168 5.15 -16.57 -13.88
C GLU A 168 6.07 -17.46 -13.04
N GLN A 169 6.59 -18.53 -13.65
CA GLN A 169 7.44 -19.52 -12.95
C GLN A 169 8.77 -18.96 -12.46
N SER A 170 9.20 -17.82 -12.98
CA SER A 170 10.41 -17.10 -12.58
C SER A 170 10.33 -16.49 -11.17
N ASN A 171 9.11 -16.24 -10.66
CA ASN A 171 8.90 -15.57 -9.38
C ASN A 171 8.69 -16.58 -8.24
N VAL A 172 9.77 -17.14 -7.69
CA VAL A 172 9.72 -18.19 -6.66
C VAL A 172 8.84 -17.80 -5.46
N ARG A 173 8.94 -16.55 -4.98
CA ARG A 173 8.16 -16.05 -3.83
C ARG A 173 6.68 -15.86 -4.15
N LEU A 174 6.35 -15.25 -5.29
CA LEU A 174 4.95 -15.09 -5.68
C LEU A 174 4.33 -16.44 -6.08
N GLY A 175 5.13 -17.41 -6.49
CA GLY A 175 4.71 -18.80 -6.69
C GLY A 175 4.19 -19.47 -5.41
N ILE A 176 4.60 -19.00 -4.22
CA ILE A 176 4.03 -19.46 -2.94
C ILE A 176 2.54 -19.15 -2.87
N VAL A 177 2.09 -18.03 -3.43
CA VAL A 177 0.65 -17.69 -3.47
C VAL A 177 -0.14 -18.79 -4.16
N LYS A 178 0.38 -19.31 -5.28
CA LYS A 178 -0.22 -20.46 -5.98
C LYS A 178 -0.16 -21.73 -5.16
N GLN A 179 0.98 -22.04 -4.56
CA GLN A 179 1.12 -23.24 -3.73
C GLN A 179 0.11 -23.25 -2.57
N LEU A 180 -0.05 -22.12 -1.87
CA LEU A 180 -1.04 -21.98 -0.79
C LEU A 180 -2.47 -22.02 -1.35
N SER A 181 -2.70 -21.44 -2.52
CA SER A 181 -4.03 -21.46 -3.14
C SER A 181 -4.45 -22.86 -3.61
N GLU A 182 -3.53 -23.65 -4.15
CA GLU A 182 -3.77 -25.01 -4.65
C GLU A 182 -3.86 -26.03 -3.52
N ASN A 183 -3.03 -25.90 -2.49
CA ASN A 183 -2.96 -26.88 -1.39
C ASN A 183 -3.95 -26.61 -0.27
N ASN A 184 -4.31 -25.35 -0.02
CA ASN A 184 -5.09 -24.97 1.16
C ASN A 184 -6.45 -24.36 0.80
N ASN A 185 -6.47 -23.25 0.06
CA ASN A 185 -7.74 -22.57 -0.26
C ASN A 185 -7.71 -21.91 -1.65
N PRO A 186 -8.60 -22.31 -2.59
CA PRO A 186 -8.60 -21.83 -3.97
C PRO A 186 -8.92 -20.34 -4.11
N HIS A 187 -9.45 -19.70 -3.06
CA HIS A 187 -9.81 -18.29 -3.05
C HIS A 187 -8.69 -17.39 -2.53
N PHE A 188 -7.60 -17.95 -2.00
CA PHE A 188 -6.48 -17.18 -1.46
C PHE A 188 -5.80 -16.31 -2.54
N GLU A 189 -5.61 -16.82 -3.76
CA GLU A 189 -4.99 -16.04 -4.84
C GLU A 189 -5.76 -14.74 -5.10
N ASN A 190 -7.09 -14.81 -5.18
CA ASN A 190 -7.94 -13.64 -5.41
C ASN A 190 -7.92 -12.67 -4.21
N PHE A 191 -7.87 -13.20 -2.99
CA PHE A 191 -7.73 -12.38 -1.77
C PHE A 191 -6.39 -11.65 -1.76
N TYR A 192 -5.29 -12.36 -2.03
CA TYR A 192 -3.95 -11.79 -2.07
C TYR A 192 -3.85 -10.65 -3.10
N ILE A 193 -4.36 -10.87 -4.32
CA ILE A 193 -4.37 -9.82 -5.36
C ILE A 193 -5.20 -8.61 -4.89
N THR A 194 -6.38 -8.85 -4.30
CA THR A 194 -7.24 -7.78 -3.78
C THR A 194 -6.53 -6.99 -2.67
N TYR A 195 -5.90 -7.67 -1.73
CA TYR A 195 -5.11 -7.04 -0.67
C TYR A 195 -4.00 -6.16 -1.24
N VAL A 196 -3.20 -6.68 -2.19
CA VAL A 196 -2.09 -5.95 -2.81
C VAL A 196 -2.59 -4.68 -3.48
N ILE A 197 -3.65 -4.79 -4.29
CA ILE A 197 -4.20 -3.64 -5.02
C ILE A 197 -4.76 -2.61 -4.05
N GLU A 198 -5.65 -3.01 -3.13
CA GLU A 198 -6.29 -2.08 -2.21
C GLU A 198 -5.24 -1.36 -1.34
N ARG A 199 -4.17 -2.04 -0.92
CA ARG A 199 -3.07 -1.44 -0.17
C ARG A 199 -2.29 -0.40 -0.96
N ILE A 200 -1.95 -0.70 -2.22
CA ILE A 200 -1.26 0.24 -3.11
C ILE A 200 -2.15 1.43 -3.44
N LEU A 201 -3.44 1.19 -3.70
CA LEU A 201 -4.39 2.22 -4.06
C LEU A 201 -4.74 3.14 -2.90
N PHE A 202 -4.75 2.61 -1.68
CA PHE A 202 -5.06 3.37 -0.48
C PHE A 202 -4.23 4.67 -0.41
N LEU A 203 -2.92 4.61 -0.63
CA LEU A 203 -2.04 5.78 -0.57
C LEU A 203 -2.03 6.64 -1.85
N ASN A 204 -2.48 6.10 -2.98
CA ASN A 204 -2.47 6.82 -4.27
C ASN A 204 -3.74 7.65 -4.51
N GLY A 205 -4.74 7.58 -3.62
CA GLY A 205 -5.87 8.52 -3.56
C GLY A 205 -6.85 8.52 -4.74
N ASN A 206 -6.73 7.58 -5.69
CA ASN A 206 -7.60 7.55 -6.87
C ASN A 206 -8.96 6.93 -6.55
N ARG A 207 -10.00 7.77 -6.58
CA ARG A 207 -11.41 7.39 -6.34
C ARG A 207 -12.13 6.87 -7.60
N ASP A 208 -11.56 7.06 -8.78
CA ASP A 208 -12.29 6.93 -10.05
C ASP A 208 -12.11 5.59 -10.78
N ASN A 209 -11.61 4.53 -10.12
CA ASN A 209 -11.24 3.24 -10.76
C ASN A 209 -10.23 3.35 -11.93
N ILE A 210 -9.73 4.56 -12.22
CA ILE A 210 -8.75 4.89 -13.24
C ILE A 210 -7.46 5.28 -12.52
N LEU A 211 -6.37 4.61 -12.88
CA LEU A 211 -5.10 4.69 -12.17
C LEU A 211 -4.01 5.16 -13.11
N LYS A 212 -3.40 6.32 -12.85
CA LYS A 212 -2.25 6.76 -13.66
C LYS A 212 -1.05 5.88 -13.36
N ILE A 213 -0.43 5.33 -14.40
CA ILE A 213 0.76 4.47 -14.27
C ILE A 213 1.88 5.21 -13.53
N ARG A 214 2.02 6.53 -13.75
CA ARG A 214 3.01 7.36 -13.05
C ARG A 214 2.82 7.32 -11.53
N ASP A 215 1.59 7.35 -11.05
CA ASP A 215 1.29 7.41 -9.61
C ASP A 215 1.58 6.04 -8.98
N ILE A 216 1.22 4.94 -9.67
CA ILE A 216 1.55 3.58 -9.23
C ILE A 216 3.07 3.37 -9.15
N VAL A 217 3.79 3.72 -10.21
CA VAL A 217 5.26 3.57 -10.32
C VAL A 217 6.00 4.40 -9.27
N SER A 218 5.41 5.51 -8.83
CA SER A 218 5.99 6.38 -7.79
C SER A 218 5.63 5.94 -6.36
N SER A 219 4.76 4.93 -6.20
CA SER A 219 4.28 4.47 -4.90
C SER A 219 5.34 3.64 -4.17
N GLU A 220 5.55 3.99 -2.89
CA GLU A 220 6.43 3.21 -2.00
C GLU A 220 5.90 1.79 -1.79
N GLN A 221 4.58 1.64 -1.60
CA GLN A 221 3.95 0.33 -1.43
C GLN A 221 4.11 -0.54 -2.68
N PHE A 222 3.99 0.05 -3.87
CA PHE A 222 4.25 -0.68 -5.09
C PHE A 222 5.72 -1.11 -5.18
N SER A 223 6.67 -0.24 -4.79
CA SER A 223 8.09 -0.59 -4.76
C SER A 223 8.37 -1.78 -3.81
N LYS A 224 7.76 -1.81 -2.62
CA LYS A 224 7.85 -2.95 -1.67
C LYS A 224 7.26 -4.24 -2.23
N PHE A 225 6.17 -4.16 -3.01
CA PHE A 225 5.63 -5.32 -3.72
C PHE A 225 6.61 -5.83 -4.79
N LEU A 226 7.25 -4.92 -5.53
CA LEU A 226 8.23 -5.27 -6.56
C LEU A 226 9.48 -5.94 -6.02
N GLU A 227 9.89 -5.64 -4.78
CA GLU A 227 11.04 -6.29 -4.13
C GLU A 227 10.89 -7.81 -4.04
N LEU A 228 9.65 -8.32 -3.94
CA LEU A 228 9.36 -9.76 -3.94
C LEU A 228 9.76 -10.48 -5.24
N ARG A 229 9.95 -9.73 -6.34
CA ARG A 229 10.42 -10.29 -7.62
C ARG A 229 11.94 -10.37 -7.74
N ILE A 230 12.66 -9.55 -6.97
CA ILE A 230 14.11 -9.35 -7.15
C ILE A 230 14.91 -10.01 -6.03
N MET A 231 14.40 -9.97 -4.80
CA MET A 231 15.17 -10.35 -3.62
C MET A 231 14.79 -11.75 -3.12
N ASP A 232 15.74 -12.69 -3.15
CA ASP A 232 15.58 -14.02 -2.54
C ASP A 232 15.53 -13.94 -1.01
N ASN A 233 16.24 -12.95 -0.46
CA ASN A 233 16.29 -12.61 0.95
C ASN A 233 15.67 -11.25 1.16
N LEU A 234 14.68 -11.14 2.04
CA LEU A 234 14.78 -10.33 3.25
C LEU A 234 13.50 -10.46 4.08
N GLU A 235 13.73 -10.68 5.38
CA GLU A 235 12.95 -10.32 6.58
C GLU A 235 11.42 -10.49 6.53
N ASN A 236 10.87 -11.04 7.62
CA ASN A 236 9.42 -11.14 7.87
C ASN A 236 8.67 -9.78 7.83
N GLU A 237 9.35 -8.67 7.55
CA GLU A 237 8.83 -7.31 7.61
C GLU A 237 8.20 -6.80 6.29
N ASN A 238 8.32 -7.51 5.15
CA ASN A 238 7.66 -7.06 3.92
C ASN A 238 6.12 -7.24 4.04
N PRO A 239 5.31 -6.17 3.87
CA PRO A 239 3.86 -6.23 4.04
C PRO A 239 3.13 -7.06 2.98
N PHE A 240 3.81 -7.45 1.90
CA PHE A 240 3.26 -8.27 0.82
C PHE A 240 3.67 -9.75 0.92
N ASN A 241 4.27 -10.17 2.05
CA ASN A 241 4.67 -11.54 2.27
C ASN A 241 3.46 -12.52 2.15
N PRO A 242 3.49 -13.49 1.22
CA PRO A 242 2.38 -14.43 1.00
C PRO A 242 1.96 -15.21 2.25
N GLN A 243 2.89 -15.66 3.09
CA GLN A 243 2.56 -16.42 4.30
C GLN A 243 1.82 -15.56 5.33
N THR A 244 2.30 -14.33 5.56
CA THR A 244 1.64 -13.41 6.51
C THR A 244 0.25 -13.03 6.02
N ILE A 245 0.09 -12.77 4.70
CA ILE A 245 -1.22 -12.48 4.11
C ILE A 245 -2.14 -13.71 4.12
N TYR A 246 -1.58 -14.92 4.04
CA TYR A 246 -2.36 -16.14 4.17
C TYR A 246 -2.93 -16.31 5.59
N GLN A 247 -2.13 -16.04 6.63
CA GLN A 247 -2.64 -16.00 8.01
C GLN A 247 -3.75 -14.95 8.16
N LEU A 248 -3.54 -13.75 7.61
CA LEU A 248 -4.57 -12.71 7.57
C LEU A 248 -5.86 -13.19 6.87
N PHE A 249 -5.73 -13.87 5.73
CA PHE A 249 -6.86 -14.44 5.01
C PHE A 249 -7.63 -15.46 5.85
N GLU A 250 -6.96 -16.33 6.57
CA GLU A 250 -7.60 -17.30 7.47
C GLU A 250 -8.42 -16.61 8.57
N TRP A 251 -7.89 -15.53 9.16
CA TRP A 251 -8.63 -14.71 10.13
C TRP A 251 -9.88 -14.07 9.51
N PHE A 252 -9.77 -13.55 8.28
CA PHE A 252 -10.91 -12.95 7.58
C PHE A 252 -11.98 -14.01 7.33
N CYS A 253 -11.61 -15.16 6.77
CA CYS A 253 -12.51 -16.28 6.57
C CYS A 253 -13.20 -16.75 7.87
N PHE A 254 -12.46 -16.80 8.98
CA PHE A 254 -13.01 -17.19 10.28
C PHE A 254 -14.03 -16.17 10.84
N ARG A 255 -13.88 -14.88 10.53
CA ARG A 255 -14.74 -13.79 11.03
C ARG A 255 -15.87 -13.39 10.08
N THR A 256 -15.81 -13.79 8.81
CA THR A 256 -16.86 -13.49 7.81
C THR A 256 -18.11 -14.32 8.04
N GLN A 257 -19.28 -13.72 7.76
CA GLN A 257 -20.53 -14.47 7.62
C GLN A 257 -20.79 -14.77 6.14
N THR A 258 -21.23 -15.98 5.83
CA THR A 258 -21.63 -16.38 4.48
C THR A 258 -23.09 -15.97 4.22
N LEU A 259 -23.36 -15.36 3.06
CA LEU A 259 -24.73 -15.05 2.61
C LEU A 259 -25.60 -16.30 2.37
N THR A 260 -25.05 -17.51 2.47
CA THR A 260 -25.73 -18.78 2.19
C THR A 260 -26.51 -19.36 3.37
N ASP A 261 -26.25 -18.94 4.61
CA ASP A 261 -26.65 -19.75 5.78
C ASP A 261 -28.03 -19.40 6.36
N ASN A 262 -28.73 -18.42 5.79
CA ASN A 262 -30.07 -18.04 6.25
C ASN A 262 -31.23 -18.62 5.40
N TYR A 263 -30.95 -19.33 4.30
CA TYR A 263 -32.02 -19.88 3.43
C TYR A 263 -32.31 -21.37 3.60
N SER A 264 -31.50 -22.10 4.36
CA SER A 264 -31.69 -23.53 4.63
C SER A 264 -32.38 -23.84 5.96
N SER A 265 -32.62 -22.84 6.82
CA SER A 265 -33.15 -23.04 8.17
C SER A 265 -34.66 -22.82 8.33
N GLU A 266 -35.39 -22.38 7.28
CA GLU A 266 -36.84 -22.14 7.36
C GLU A 266 -37.71 -23.08 6.51
N LYS A 267 -37.13 -24.14 5.93
CA LYS A 267 -37.93 -25.23 5.36
C LYS A 267 -37.35 -26.57 5.77
N ASN A 268 -37.58 -26.92 7.04
CA ASN A 268 -37.95 -28.27 7.49
C ASN A 268 -38.19 -28.19 9.00
N SER A 269 -39.45 -28.00 9.37
CA SER A 269 -39.93 -28.52 10.64
C SER A 269 -39.64 -30.02 10.70
N ASP A 270 -39.18 -30.46 11.86
CA ASP A 270 -38.97 -31.86 12.26
C ASP A 270 -37.58 -32.44 11.97
N SER A 271 -36.56 -31.92 12.65
CA SER A 271 -35.58 -32.76 13.38
C SER A 271 -34.61 -31.87 14.16
N GLU A 272 -34.52 -32.12 15.46
CA GLU A 272 -33.49 -31.58 16.33
C GLU A 272 -32.11 -32.03 15.84
N ASN A 273 -31.38 -31.15 15.16
CA ASN A 273 -29.94 -31.19 15.06
C ASN A 273 -29.44 -29.76 14.91
N ILE A 274 -29.19 -29.13 16.05
CA ILE A 274 -28.43 -27.88 16.15
C ILE A 274 -27.04 -28.20 15.59
N LYS A 275 -26.76 -27.79 14.36
CA LYS A 275 -25.39 -27.82 13.84
C LYS A 275 -24.57 -26.81 14.64
N ASN A 276 -23.46 -27.28 15.22
CA ASN A 276 -22.51 -26.43 15.92
C ASN A 276 -21.94 -25.36 14.96
N PRO A 277 -21.63 -24.14 15.43
CA PRO A 277 -21.00 -23.08 14.63
C PRO A 277 -19.60 -23.40 14.09
N GLN A 278 -19.11 -24.63 14.27
CA GLN A 278 -17.76 -25.08 13.90
C GLN A 278 -17.71 -25.84 12.56
N ASP A 279 -18.85 -26.09 11.91
CA ASP A 279 -18.92 -26.79 10.62
C ASP A 279 -19.21 -25.82 9.44
N ILE A 280 -18.65 -24.60 9.48
CA ILE A 280 -18.66 -23.72 8.31
C ILE A 280 -17.55 -24.22 7.39
N ASP A 281 -17.91 -24.63 6.17
CA ASP A 281 -16.93 -25.01 5.15
C ASP A 281 -16.23 -23.74 4.62
N ILE A 282 -15.24 -23.29 5.39
CA ILE A 282 -14.37 -22.13 5.14
C ILE A 282 -13.68 -22.24 3.75
N SER A 283 -13.65 -23.43 3.14
CA SER A 283 -12.95 -23.71 1.90
C SER A 283 -13.54 -23.05 0.64
N ASN A 284 -14.78 -22.52 0.68
CA ASN A 284 -15.52 -22.05 -0.50
C ASN A 284 -15.95 -20.56 -0.49
N ILE A 285 -15.47 -19.75 0.45
CA ILE A 285 -15.84 -18.32 0.51
C ILE A 285 -15.01 -17.52 -0.48
N ARG A 286 -15.67 -16.92 -1.48
CA ARG A 286 -15.01 -15.98 -2.40
C ARG A 286 -14.77 -14.64 -1.68
N PRO A 287 -13.65 -13.94 -1.96
CA PRO A 287 -13.36 -12.64 -1.34
C PRO A 287 -14.43 -11.58 -1.63
N GLU A 288 -15.12 -11.71 -2.77
CA GLU A 288 -16.20 -10.83 -3.20
C GLU A 288 -17.51 -11.02 -2.40
N ASP A 289 -17.68 -12.21 -1.82
CA ASP A 289 -18.86 -12.61 -1.04
C ASP A 289 -18.64 -12.42 0.47
N MET A 290 -17.44 -12.00 0.89
CA MET A 290 -17.11 -11.72 2.28
C MET A 290 -17.85 -10.50 2.79
N VAL A 291 -18.71 -10.71 3.78
CA VAL A 291 -19.48 -9.65 4.44
C VAL A 291 -19.24 -9.67 5.95
N PHE A 292 -19.17 -8.47 6.53
CA PHE A 292 -18.87 -8.26 7.93
C PHE A 292 -19.97 -7.45 8.60
N LEU A 293 -20.28 -7.82 9.84
CA LEU A 293 -21.18 -7.11 10.76
C LEU A 293 -20.37 -6.25 11.74
N PRO A 294 -20.99 -5.30 12.44
CA PRO A 294 -20.31 -4.45 13.41
C PRO A 294 -19.54 -5.24 14.47
N GLU A 295 -20.13 -6.31 15.00
CA GLU A 295 -19.52 -7.15 16.03
C GLU A 295 -18.34 -7.95 15.48
N THR A 296 -18.44 -8.45 14.24
CA THR A 296 -17.35 -9.20 13.63
C THR A 296 -16.19 -8.31 13.23
N LEU A 297 -16.46 -7.07 12.77
CA LEU A 297 -15.41 -6.07 12.57
C LEU A 297 -14.74 -5.72 13.90
N GLN A 298 -15.51 -5.45 14.95
CA GLN A 298 -14.95 -5.10 16.25
C GLN A 298 -14.02 -6.19 16.79
N GLN A 299 -14.44 -7.45 16.72
CA GLN A 299 -13.60 -8.56 17.15
C GLN A 299 -12.36 -8.73 16.27
N LEU A 300 -12.50 -8.61 14.94
CA LEU A 300 -11.37 -8.67 14.01
C LEU A 300 -10.34 -7.58 14.32
N MET A 301 -10.77 -6.36 14.63
CA MET A 301 -9.86 -5.27 14.99
C MET A 301 -9.09 -5.62 16.28
N ILE A 302 -9.77 -6.16 17.29
CA ILE A 302 -9.15 -6.60 18.55
C ILE A 302 -8.11 -7.71 18.29
N ASP A 303 -8.41 -8.66 17.41
CA ASP A 303 -7.48 -9.74 17.05
C ASP A 303 -6.17 -9.19 16.44
N PHE A 304 -6.23 -8.04 15.76
CA PHE A 304 -5.08 -7.30 15.22
C PHE A 304 -4.56 -6.19 16.16
N GLU A 305 -4.91 -6.25 17.44
CA GLU A 305 -4.54 -5.28 18.47
C GLU A 305 -5.00 -3.84 18.23
N TYR A 306 -5.99 -3.64 17.36
CA TYR A 306 -6.68 -2.37 17.18
C TYR A 306 -7.94 -2.34 18.05
N VAL A 307 -8.08 -1.30 18.85
CA VAL A 307 -9.28 -1.06 19.65
C VAL A 307 -9.98 0.16 19.09
N LEU A 308 -11.26 0.03 18.74
CA LEU A 308 -12.08 1.13 18.22
C LEU A 308 -13.30 1.34 19.11
N PRO A 309 -13.67 2.59 19.42
CA PRO A 309 -14.93 2.89 20.11
C PRO A 309 -16.15 2.46 19.31
N LYS A 310 -17.24 2.11 20.00
CA LYS A 310 -18.48 1.65 19.36
C LYS A 310 -19.06 2.67 18.40
N LEU A 311 -19.00 3.96 18.75
CA LEU A 311 -19.42 5.03 17.85
C LEU A 311 -18.61 5.08 16.55
N VAL A 312 -17.29 4.86 16.60
CA VAL A 312 -16.45 4.81 15.39
C VAL A 312 -16.87 3.64 14.50
N ILE A 313 -17.06 2.45 15.08
CA ILE A 313 -17.59 1.28 14.34
C ILE A 313 -18.96 1.60 13.74
N SER A 314 -19.89 2.14 14.53
CA SER A 314 -21.22 2.51 14.04
C SER A 314 -21.16 3.47 12.86
N ARG A 315 -20.29 4.49 12.93
CA ARG A 315 -20.09 5.46 11.85
C ARG A 315 -19.49 4.83 10.60
N ILE A 316 -18.52 3.92 10.73
CA ILE A 316 -17.98 3.16 9.58
C ILE A 316 -19.12 2.46 8.83
N PHE A 317 -20.02 1.78 9.55
CA PHE A 317 -21.16 1.11 8.94
C PHE A 317 -22.20 2.08 8.38
N GLU A 318 -22.43 3.21 9.02
CA GLU A 318 -23.36 4.23 8.51
C GLU A 318 -22.92 4.77 7.15
N ILE A 319 -21.62 5.05 6.99
CA ILE A 319 -21.05 5.70 5.80
C ILE A 319 -20.75 4.68 4.69
N HIS A 320 -20.17 3.54 5.06
CA HIS A 320 -19.59 2.61 4.09
C HIS A 320 -20.40 1.33 3.89
N SER A 321 -21.51 1.13 4.61
CA SER A 321 -22.37 -0.02 4.32
C SER A 321 -22.97 0.07 2.93
N LYS A 322 -22.97 -1.07 2.22
CA LYS A 322 -23.63 -1.16 0.91
C LYS A 322 -25.13 -1.35 1.11
N LYS A 323 -25.94 -0.53 0.43
CA LYS A 323 -27.37 -0.85 0.23
C LYS A 323 -27.48 -1.89 -0.89
N TYR A 324 -27.50 -3.18 -0.56
CA TYR A 324 -27.82 -4.21 -1.54
C TYR A 324 -29.26 -4.01 -2.05
N LYS A 325 -29.42 -3.64 -3.33
CA LYS A 325 -30.68 -3.82 -4.06
C LYS A 325 -30.63 -5.20 -4.73
N SER A 326 -30.96 -6.26 -4.00
CA SER A 326 -31.26 -7.55 -4.64
C SER A 326 -32.76 -7.62 -4.90
N SER A 327 -33.13 -8.03 -6.10
CA SER A 327 -34.48 -7.98 -6.65
C SER A 327 -35.45 -9.03 -6.09
N ASN A 328 -35.13 -9.77 -5.02
CA ASN A 328 -36.09 -10.66 -4.34
C ASN A 328 -35.68 -11.13 -2.93
N TYR A 329 -34.73 -10.46 -2.28
CA TYR A 329 -34.16 -10.94 -1.01
C TYR A 329 -33.99 -9.75 -0.05
N GLN A 330 -34.39 -9.94 1.23
CA GLN A 330 -34.48 -8.90 2.25
C GLN A 330 -33.22 -8.02 2.30
N GLN A 331 -33.43 -6.71 2.42
CA GLN A 331 -32.36 -5.73 2.60
C GLN A 331 -31.52 -6.06 3.84
N PHE A 332 -30.31 -6.59 3.66
CA PHE A 332 -29.28 -6.47 4.69
C PHE A 332 -28.82 -5.01 4.72
N ARG A 333 -29.45 -4.19 5.56
CA ARG A 333 -28.89 -2.90 5.98
C ARG A 333 -27.81 -3.19 7.02
N GLY A 334 -26.65 -2.55 6.92
CA GLY A 334 -25.63 -2.59 7.98
C GLY A 334 -24.56 -3.67 7.85
N THR A 335 -24.16 -4.04 6.63
CA THR A 335 -22.97 -4.88 6.40
C THR A 335 -21.92 -4.13 5.58
N ILE A 336 -20.64 -4.48 5.75
CA ILE A 336 -19.53 -3.96 4.94
C ILE A 336 -18.78 -5.10 4.23
N ASP A 337 -18.15 -4.79 3.10
CA ASP A 337 -17.41 -5.78 2.30
C ASP A 337 -15.92 -5.85 2.69
N LEU A 338 -15.22 -6.85 2.14
CA LEU A 338 -13.77 -7.02 2.31
C LEU A 338 -12.97 -5.73 2.04
N LYS A 339 -13.30 -5.01 0.95
CA LYS A 339 -12.60 -3.78 0.57
C LYS A 339 -12.73 -2.71 1.65
N CYS A 340 -13.91 -2.57 2.24
CA CYS A 340 -14.12 -1.65 3.36
C CYS A 340 -13.30 -2.06 4.58
N VAL A 341 -13.28 -3.35 4.96
CA VAL A 341 -12.48 -3.82 6.10
C VAL A 341 -10.99 -3.57 5.88
N LEU A 342 -10.47 -3.85 4.67
CA LEU A 342 -9.07 -3.54 4.33
C LEU A 342 -8.78 -2.03 4.44
N LYS A 343 -9.71 -1.18 4.01
CA LYS A 343 -9.58 0.29 4.18
C LYS A 343 -9.56 0.70 5.65
N VAL A 344 -10.34 0.07 6.53
CA VAL A 344 -10.27 0.31 7.98
C VAL A 344 -8.87 -0.04 8.50
N MET A 345 -8.32 -1.19 8.13
CA MET A 345 -6.99 -1.58 8.59
C MET A 345 -5.91 -0.63 8.05
N PHE A 346 -5.97 -0.28 6.77
CA PHE A 346 -4.99 0.62 6.16
C PHE A 346 -5.12 2.06 6.66
N SER A 347 -6.31 2.54 7.02
CA SER A 347 -6.44 3.86 7.65
C SER A 347 -5.81 3.90 9.04
N LEU A 348 -5.92 2.82 9.81
CA LEU A 348 -5.26 2.68 11.11
C LEU A 348 -3.75 2.46 11.00
N GLU A 349 -3.28 1.81 9.96
CA GLU A 349 -1.84 1.62 9.73
C GLU A 349 -1.17 2.91 9.21
N PHE A 350 -1.81 3.62 8.28
CA PHE A 350 -1.26 4.81 7.63
C PHE A 350 -1.97 6.10 8.08
N LYS A 351 -2.11 6.31 9.40
CA LYS A 351 -2.88 7.43 9.98
C LYS A 351 -2.45 8.82 9.52
N ASP A 352 -1.16 9.01 9.27
CA ASP A 352 -0.60 10.29 8.82
C ASP A 352 -0.83 10.56 7.32
N SER A 353 -1.30 9.56 6.57
CA SER A 353 -1.56 9.72 5.15
C SER A 353 -2.81 10.56 4.91
N ASN A 354 -2.78 11.40 3.88
CA ASN A 354 -3.95 12.18 3.48
C ASN A 354 -5.18 11.29 3.17
N SER A 355 -4.96 10.07 2.67
CA SER A 355 -6.05 9.10 2.44
C SER A 355 -6.72 8.67 3.75
N SER A 356 -5.93 8.36 4.79
CA SER A 356 -6.48 8.02 6.11
C SER A 356 -7.17 9.21 6.76
N ILE A 357 -6.55 10.40 6.72
CA ILE A 357 -7.13 11.63 7.26
C ILE A 357 -8.49 11.93 6.62
N ASN A 358 -8.59 11.80 5.29
CA ASN A 358 -9.86 12.00 4.59
C ASN A 358 -10.89 10.91 4.90
N TRP A 359 -10.46 9.67 5.12
CA TRP A 359 -11.34 8.57 5.48
C TRP A 359 -11.92 8.76 6.89
N PHE A 360 -11.09 9.11 7.88
CA PHE A 360 -11.56 9.46 9.22
C PHE A 360 -12.38 10.75 9.26
N TRP A 361 -12.12 11.72 8.39
CA TRP A 361 -12.98 12.89 8.27
C TRP A 361 -14.43 12.50 7.97
N GLU A 362 -14.65 11.57 7.04
CA GLU A 362 -16.00 11.10 6.71
C GLU A 362 -16.69 10.48 7.95
N ILE A 363 -15.93 9.78 8.80
CA ILE A 363 -16.39 9.21 10.09
C ILE A 363 -16.78 10.29 11.09
N LEU A 364 -15.93 11.31 11.26
CA LEU A 364 -16.08 12.37 12.25
C LEU A 364 -17.17 13.38 11.90
N ASP A 365 -17.43 13.65 10.62
CA ASP A 365 -18.47 14.58 10.14
C ASP A 365 -19.87 13.95 10.24
N ILE A 366 -20.35 13.75 11.48
CA ILE A 366 -21.60 13.02 11.79
C ILE A 366 -22.80 13.57 11.00
N ASN A 367 -22.91 14.90 10.88
CA ASN A 367 -24.04 15.57 10.27
C ASN A 367 -23.83 15.92 8.78
N GLU A 368 -22.70 15.52 8.19
CA GLU A 368 -22.31 15.88 6.81
C GLU A 368 -22.34 17.40 6.53
N ASN A 369 -22.10 18.21 7.56
CA ASN A 369 -22.16 19.67 7.47
C ASN A 369 -20.82 20.27 6.99
N GLY A 370 -19.79 19.44 6.82
CA GLY A 370 -18.45 19.86 6.41
C GLY A 370 -17.62 20.48 7.54
N TYR A 371 -18.07 20.35 8.79
CA TYR A 371 -17.36 20.81 9.98
C TYR A 371 -17.63 19.91 11.20
N ILE A 372 -16.67 19.91 12.13
CA ILE A 372 -16.74 19.28 13.45
C ILE A 372 -16.78 20.41 14.48
N ASP A 373 -17.71 20.35 15.43
CA ASP A 373 -17.84 21.31 16.54
C ASP A 373 -17.67 20.62 17.91
N LEU A 374 -17.76 21.41 18.98
CA LEU A 374 -17.59 20.94 20.36
C LEU A 374 -18.51 19.76 20.71
N ASP A 375 -19.75 19.77 20.22
CA ASP A 375 -20.72 18.72 20.52
C ASP A 375 -20.32 17.39 19.87
N ILE A 376 -19.87 17.44 18.61
CA ILE A 376 -19.36 16.25 17.91
C ILE A 376 -18.10 15.72 18.62
N ILE A 377 -17.15 16.59 18.99
CA ILE A 377 -15.93 16.20 19.73
C ILE A 377 -16.31 15.51 21.05
N ASN A 378 -17.27 16.08 21.80
CA ASN A 378 -17.75 15.52 23.06
C ASN A 378 -18.38 14.13 22.89
N CYS A 379 -19.14 13.91 21.81
CA CYS A 379 -19.72 12.61 21.49
C CYS A 379 -18.65 11.53 21.31
N PHE A 380 -17.60 11.81 20.51
CA PHE A 380 -16.49 10.88 20.34
C PHE A 380 -15.68 10.70 21.62
N TRP A 381 -15.41 11.78 22.36
CA TRP A 381 -14.65 11.73 23.60
C TRP A 381 -15.32 10.85 24.67
N LYS A 382 -16.64 10.95 24.85
CA LYS A 382 -17.38 10.09 25.79
C LYS A 382 -17.22 8.61 25.46
N GLU A 383 -17.28 8.27 24.17
CA GLU A 383 -17.14 6.90 23.71
C GLU A 383 -15.69 6.40 23.82
N MET A 384 -14.72 7.26 23.58
CA MET A 384 -13.31 7.01 23.85
C MET A 384 -13.07 6.69 25.33
N VAL A 385 -13.56 7.53 26.25
CA VAL A 385 -13.45 7.31 27.70
C VAL A 385 -14.09 5.99 28.12
N ASN A 386 -15.32 5.73 27.68
CA ASN A 386 -16.01 4.47 27.96
C ASN A 386 -15.20 3.25 27.48
N CYS A 387 -14.66 3.33 26.26
CA CYS A 387 -13.85 2.27 25.68
C CYS A 387 -12.54 2.05 26.45
N ILE A 388 -11.84 3.13 26.83
CA ILE A 388 -10.59 3.07 27.60
C ILE A 388 -10.82 2.44 28.97
N VAL A 389 -11.87 2.87 29.68
CA VAL A 389 -12.24 2.31 30.99
C VAL A 389 -12.54 0.82 30.87
N GLN A 390 -13.30 0.41 29.85
CA GLN A 390 -13.69 -1.00 29.67
C GLN A 390 -12.53 -1.91 29.26
N MET A 391 -11.66 -1.44 28.36
CA MET A 391 -10.60 -2.27 27.76
C MET A 391 -9.29 -2.24 28.54
N TYR A 392 -8.96 -1.11 29.17
CA TYR A 392 -7.67 -0.89 29.83
C TYR A 392 -7.80 -0.62 31.34
N SER A 393 -9.01 -0.51 31.89
CA SER A 393 -9.24 -0.22 33.32
C SER A 393 -8.59 1.09 33.81
N ILE A 394 -8.43 2.07 32.93
CA ILE A 394 -7.87 3.39 33.25
C ILE A 394 -9.02 4.35 33.54
N ASN A 395 -9.08 4.84 34.77
CA ASN A 395 -10.14 5.75 35.23
C ASN A 395 -9.68 7.21 35.37
N SER A 396 -8.36 7.45 35.41
CA SER A 396 -7.77 8.79 35.46
C SER A 396 -7.52 9.25 34.03
N LEU A 397 -8.46 10.01 33.47
CA LEU A 397 -8.35 10.58 32.13
C LEU A 397 -8.49 12.11 32.20
N PRO A 398 -7.87 12.86 31.27
CA PRO A 398 -8.01 14.31 31.21
C PRO A 398 -9.47 14.74 31.12
N LYS A 399 -9.78 15.93 31.66
CA LYS A 399 -11.11 16.52 31.52
C LYS A 399 -11.36 16.91 30.07
N PHE A 400 -12.62 16.78 29.65
CA PHE A 400 -13.04 17.13 28.29
C PHE A 400 -12.64 18.55 27.87
N GLU A 401 -12.73 19.53 28.78
CA GLU A 401 -12.39 20.94 28.52
C GLU A 401 -10.95 21.09 27.99
N TYR A 402 -9.98 20.40 28.61
CA TYR A 402 -8.58 20.44 28.17
C TYR A 402 -8.40 19.74 26.84
N ILE A 403 -9.07 18.59 26.64
CA ILE A 403 -9.01 17.83 25.38
C ILE A 403 -9.61 18.63 24.23
N SER A 404 -10.74 19.30 24.44
CA SER A 404 -11.37 20.11 23.40
C SER A 404 -10.50 21.31 23.01
N ASP A 405 -9.94 22.03 24.00
CA ASP A 405 -9.08 23.18 23.74
C ASP A 405 -7.83 22.77 22.95
N GLU A 406 -7.21 21.65 23.34
CA GLU A 406 -6.04 21.11 22.65
C GLU A 406 -6.35 20.69 21.21
N ILE A 407 -7.48 20.01 20.96
CA ILE A 407 -7.90 19.65 19.60
C ILE A 407 -8.10 20.90 18.73
N PHE A 408 -8.70 21.96 19.28
CA PHE A 408 -8.86 23.22 18.54
C PHE A 408 -7.50 23.90 18.28
N ASP A 409 -6.58 23.89 19.24
CA ASP A 409 -5.24 24.45 19.06
C ASP A 409 -4.39 23.68 18.04
N MET A 410 -4.56 22.36 17.95
CA MET A 410 -3.88 21.51 16.96
C MET A 410 -4.31 21.78 15.51
N ILE A 411 -5.59 22.11 15.27
CA ILE A 411 -6.15 22.20 13.91
C ILE A 411 -6.44 23.64 13.49
N SER A 412 -6.85 24.49 14.42
CA SER A 412 -7.34 25.85 14.14
C SER A 412 -6.96 26.81 15.28
N PRO A 413 -5.66 27.01 15.54
CA PRO A 413 -5.20 27.87 16.63
C PRO A 413 -5.73 29.30 16.44
N GLY A 414 -6.35 29.85 17.50
CA GLY A 414 -6.93 31.19 17.49
C GLY A 414 -8.27 31.35 16.76
N ASN A 415 -8.89 30.25 16.31
CA ASN A 415 -10.23 30.29 15.72
C ASN A 415 -11.32 30.37 16.81
N THR A 416 -12.09 31.45 16.81
CA THR A 416 -13.16 31.69 17.79
C THR A 416 -14.52 31.15 17.38
N ASN A 417 -14.64 30.58 16.17
CA ASN A 417 -15.93 30.11 15.65
C ASN A 417 -16.35 28.74 16.21
N GLY A 418 -15.51 28.08 17.01
CA GLY A 418 -15.81 26.78 17.64
C GLY A 418 -16.05 25.64 16.66
N ARG A 419 -15.52 25.76 15.43
CA ARG A 419 -15.71 24.79 14.34
C ARG A 419 -14.40 24.51 13.62
N ILE A 420 -14.13 23.22 13.41
CA ILE A 420 -13.04 22.69 12.59
C ILE A 420 -13.63 22.30 11.24
N TYR A 421 -13.15 22.90 10.15
CA TYR A 421 -13.60 22.58 8.79
C TYR A 421 -12.69 21.55 8.12
N LYS A 422 -13.22 20.80 7.15
CA LYS A 422 -12.48 19.75 6.43
C LYS A 422 -11.13 20.22 5.91
N LYS A 423 -11.08 21.41 5.31
CA LYS A 423 -9.84 21.96 4.74
C LYS A 423 -8.78 22.16 5.83
N ASN A 424 -9.14 22.80 6.94
CA ASN A 424 -8.24 23.03 8.06
C ASN A 424 -7.74 21.71 8.66
N PHE A 425 -8.62 20.71 8.76
CA PHE A 425 -8.26 19.39 9.25
C PHE A 425 -7.29 18.67 8.30
N SER A 426 -7.63 18.55 7.01
CA SER A 426 -6.79 17.85 6.03
C SER A 426 -5.43 18.51 5.78
N GLU A 427 -5.32 19.82 5.96
CA GLU A 427 -4.06 20.56 5.80
C GLU A 427 -3.22 20.60 7.09
N SER A 428 -3.79 20.25 8.25
CA SER A 428 -3.06 20.27 9.52
C SER A 428 -2.12 19.06 9.64
N PRO A 429 -0.84 19.28 10.03
CA PRO A 429 0.08 18.18 10.33
C PRO A 429 -0.33 17.39 11.59
N MET A 430 -1.24 17.92 12.41
CA MET A 430 -1.71 17.28 13.65
C MET A 430 -3.03 16.51 13.48
N ALA A 431 -3.53 16.38 12.25
CA ALA A 431 -4.80 15.69 11.99
C ALA A 431 -4.80 14.24 12.47
N SER A 432 -3.69 13.51 12.28
CA SER A 432 -3.55 12.13 12.76
C SER A 432 -3.51 12.02 14.28
N THR A 433 -2.94 13.01 14.97
CA THR A 433 -3.00 13.13 16.43
C THR A 433 -4.45 13.31 16.89
N VAL A 434 -5.22 14.20 16.27
CA VAL A 434 -6.64 14.38 16.60
C VAL A 434 -7.46 13.11 16.33
N ILE A 435 -7.17 12.39 15.25
CA ILE A 435 -7.78 11.06 15.01
C ILE A 435 -7.47 10.10 16.17
N SER A 436 -6.23 10.13 16.68
CA SER A 436 -5.86 9.29 17.83
C SER A 436 -6.65 9.68 19.09
N TYR A 437 -6.92 10.97 19.31
CA TYR A 437 -7.72 11.45 20.45
C TYR A 437 -9.19 11.04 20.38
N LEU A 438 -9.75 10.92 19.18
CA LEU A 438 -11.19 10.72 18.99
C LEU A 438 -11.57 9.31 18.56
N CYS A 439 -10.63 8.52 18.03
CA CYS A 439 -10.96 7.25 17.39
C CYS A 439 -10.08 6.06 17.81
N ASP A 440 -8.93 6.27 18.46
CA ASP A 440 -8.01 5.17 18.81
C ASP A 440 -7.54 5.25 20.27
N PRO A 441 -8.22 4.52 21.18
CA PRO A 441 -7.85 4.39 22.59
C PRO A 441 -6.39 4.03 22.84
N LYS A 442 -5.83 3.08 22.07
CA LYS A 442 -4.44 2.61 22.27
C LYS A 442 -3.46 3.72 21.92
N ALA A 443 -3.70 4.42 20.81
CA ALA A 443 -2.86 5.54 20.40
C ALA A 443 -2.99 6.74 21.34
N PHE A 444 -4.20 7.09 21.77
CA PHE A 444 -4.42 8.15 22.77
C PHE A 444 -3.63 7.89 24.05
N ILE A 445 -3.74 6.68 24.61
CA ILE A 445 -3.02 6.28 25.84
C ILE A 445 -1.49 6.42 25.65
N ALA A 446 -0.98 6.04 24.49
CA ALA A 446 0.45 6.12 24.19
C ALA A 446 0.98 7.57 24.07
N ILE A 447 0.10 8.53 23.77
CA ILE A 447 0.41 9.96 23.68
C ILE A 447 0.29 10.60 25.07
N GLU A 448 -0.89 10.53 25.68
CA GLU A 448 -1.26 11.33 26.85
C GLU A 448 -0.97 10.64 28.18
N VAL A 449 -1.13 9.32 28.26
CA VAL A 449 -1.11 8.57 29.53
C VAL A 449 0.20 7.81 29.72
N ARG A 450 1.16 7.94 28.77
CA ARG A 450 2.44 7.22 28.79
C ARG A 450 3.24 7.49 30.06
N GLU A 451 3.29 8.73 30.52
CA GLU A 451 4.04 9.11 31.72
C GLU A 451 3.38 8.58 33.00
N GLU A 452 2.04 8.62 33.08
CA GLU A 452 1.29 8.03 34.20
C GLU A 452 1.42 6.50 34.24
N MET A 453 1.41 5.81 33.11
CA MET A 453 1.64 4.37 33.03
C MET A 453 3.05 4.00 33.50
N ILE A 454 4.07 4.75 33.09
CA ILE A 454 5.45 4.57 33.55
C ILE A 454 5.55 4.82 35.06
N ALA A 455 4.88 5.85 35.58
CA ALA A 455 4.86 6.16 37.01
C ALA A 455 4.16 5.06 37.83
N GLN A 456 3.02 4.52 37.36
CA GLN A 456 2.30 3.43 38.03
C GLN A 456 3.04 2.09 37.97
N ALA A 457 3.74 1.79 36.85
CA ALA A 457 4.61 0.62 36.76
C ALA A 457 5.82 0.73 37.70
N ALA A 458 6.39 1.94 37.81
CA ALA A 458 7.48 2.22 38.74
C ALA A 458 7.03 2.12 40.21
N SER A 459 5.81 2.53 40.56
CA SER A 459 5.27 2.39 41.92
C SER A 459 4.97 0.93 42.27
N LYS A 460 4.34 0.16 41.37
CA LYS A 460 4.09 -1.29 41.58
C LYS A 460 5.39 -2.09 41.77
N ASN A 461 6.45 -1.77 41.03
CA ASN A 461 7.75 -2.40 41.22
C ASN A 461 8.41 -2.04 42.56
N ARG A 462 8.08 -0.89 43.16
CA ARG A 462 8.54 -0.52 44.51
C ARG A 462 7.74 -1.25 45.59
N GLU A 463 6.43 -1.40 45.42
CA GLU A 463 5.57 -2.17 46.34
C GLU A 463 5.96 -3.66 46.37
N ASN A 464 6.15 -4.28 45.20
CA ASN A 464 6.62 -5.68 45.11
C ASN A 464 8.01 -5.90 45.74
N ASN A 465 8.88 -4.87 45.74
CA ASN A 465 10.19 -4.94 46.38
C ASN A 465 10.12 -4.75 47.90
N CYS A 466 9.11 -4.03 48.41
CA CYS A 466 8.85 -3.91 49.83
C CYS A 466 8.19 -5.18 50.40
N ASP A 467 7.27 -5.81 49.68
CA ASP A 467 6.64 -7.06 50.14
C ASP A 467 7.64 -8.22 50.21
N ASN A 468 8.60 -8.29 49.28
CA ASN A 468 9.71 -9.25 49.33
C ASN A 468 10.71 -9.02 50.48
N GLN A 469 10.71 -7.83 51.12
CA GLN A 469 11.52 -7.57 52.31
C GLN A 469 10.82 -7.98 53.61
N PHE A 470 9.50 -8.12 53.62
CA PHE A 470 8.74 -8.55 54.79
C PHE A 470 8.56 -10.08 54.89
N GLU A 471 8.87 -10.85 53.84
CA GLU A 471 8.90 -12.33 53.89
C GLU A 471 10.25 -12.93 54.32
N ILE A 472 11.27 -12.09 54.62
CA ILE A 472 12.62 -12.55 55.05
C ILE A 472 12.93 -12.16 56.52
N MET A 473 11.95 -11.68 57.28
CA MET A 473 12.01 -11.61 58.75
C MET A 473 11.02 -12.56 59.38
#